data_AF-A0AAX0WW58-F1
#
_entry.id   AF-A0AAX0WW58-F1
#
_cell.length_a   1.000
_cell.length_b   1.000
_cell.length_c   1.000
_cell.angle_alpha   90.00
_cell.angle_beta   90.00
_cell.angle_gamma   90.00
#
_symmetry.space_group_name_H-M   'P 1'
#
loop_
_entity.id
_entity.type
_entity.pdbx_description
1 polymer ?
#
loop_
_entity_poly.entity_id
_entity_poly.type
_entity_poly.pdbx_seq_one_letter_code
_entity_poly.pdbx_strand_id
1 'polypeptide(L)' 'MFKNYVTVIEGSAGAINALECLLNPLPTDFPATILIVVHLPPTPISRLPKVISRFNRIYVAP' A
#
# COMPACT_ATOMS: atom_id res chain seq x y z
N MET A 1 18.08 -18.73 7.81
CA MET A 1 17.53 -17.40 8.18
C MET A 1 16.77 -16.87 6.96
N PHE A 2 15.46 -16.71 7.04
CA PHE A 2 14.69 -16.11 5.95
C PHE A 2 15.03 -14.61 5.87
N LYS A 3 15.43 -14.14 4.69
CA LYS A 3 16.02 -12.81 4.45
C LYS A 3 15.05 -11.83 3.79
N ASN A 4 13.79 -12.23 3.61
CA ASN A 4 12.76 -11.47 2.91
C ASN A 4 11.56 -11.29 3.84
N TYR A 5 11.23 -10.04 4.14
CA TYR A 5 10.08 -9.69 4.97
C TYR A 5 8.88 -9.28 4.12
N VAL A 6 7.68 -9.60 4.61
CA VAL A 6 6.43 -9.10 4.06
C VAL A 6 5.68 -8.37 5.18
N THR A 7 5.33 -7.11 4.95
CA THR A 7 4.48 -6.31 5.83
C THR A 7 3.08 -6.33 5.28
N VAL A 8 2.12 -6.84 6.06
CA VAL A 8 0.71 -6.87 5.67
C VAL A 8 -0.03 -5.73 6.38
N ILE A 9 -0.75 -4.92 5.63
CA ILE A 9 -1.59 -3.83 6.14
C ILE A 9 -3.02 -4.09 5.68
N GLU A 10 -3.93 -4.16 6.65
CA GLU A 10 -5.35 -4.27 6.40
C GLU A 10 -6.05 -2.95 6.75
N GLY A 11 -7.02 -2.54 5.94
CA GLY A 11 -7.78 -1.33 6.15
C GLY A 11 -9.22 -1.41 5.66
N SER A 12 -10.04 -0.50 6.18
CA SER A 12 -11.46 -0.35 5.80
C SER A 12 -11.77 1.13 5.59
N ALA A 13 -12.76 1.69 6.28
CA ALA A 13 -13.04 3.11 6.30
C ALA A 13 -11.82 3.93 6.78
N GLY A 14 -11.48 4.99 6.04
CA GLY A 14 -10.35 5.87 6.39
C GLY A 14 -8.95 5.32 6.07
N ALA A 15 -8.84 4.11 5.51
CA ALA A 15 -7.55 3.47 5.23
C ALA A 15 -6.63 4.31 4.34
N ILE A 16 -7.18 5.08 3.40
CA ILE A 16 -6.38 5.90 2.47
C ILE A 16 -5.53 6.94 3.20
N ASN A 17 -6.10 7.66 4.17
CA ASN A 17 -5.37 8.67 4.94
C ASN A 17 -4.30 8.02 5.83
N ALA A 18 -4.59 6.85 6.40
CA ALA A 18 -3.62 6.09 7.18
C ALA A 18 -2.46 5.59 6.31
N LEU A 19 -2.75 5.07 5.12
CA LEU A 19 -1.76 4.62 4.14
C LEU A 19 -0.90 5.79 3.66
N GLU A 20 -1.47 6.97 3.46
CA GLU A 20 -0.71 8.16 3.10
C GLU A 20 0.31 8.54 4.20
N CYS A 21 -0.14 8.60 5.45
CA CYS A 21 0.75 8.88 6.58
C CYS A 21 1.87 7.82 6.74
N LEU A 22 1.53 6.55 6.51
CA LEU A 22 2.46 5.44 6.70
C LEU A 22 3.46 5.27 5.55
N LEU A 23 3.01 5.42 4.30
CA LEU A 23 3.81 5.09 3.10
C LEU A 23 4.62 6.28 2.57
N ASN A 24 4.14 7.51 2.74
CA ASN A 24 4.84 8.72 2.27
C ASN A 24 6.28 8.86 2.81
N PRO A 25 6.57 8.63 4.10
CA PRO A 25 7.94 8.76 4.62
C PRO A 25 8.85 7.58 4.26
N LEU A 26 8.34 6.49 3.67
CA LEU A 26 9.15 5.32 3.36
C LEU A 26 10.12 5.59 2.21
N PRO A 27 11.36 5.07 2.29
CA PRO A 27 12.32 5.20 1.22
C PRO A 27 11.92 4.29 0.04
N THR A 28 12.42 4.61 -1.16
CA THR A 28 12.15 3.88 -2.41
C THR A 28 12.63 2.43 -2.38
N ASP A 29 13.63 2.13 -1.56
CA ASP A 29 14.31 0.85 -1.40
C ASP A 29 13.93 0.15 -0.09
N PHE A 30 12.73 0.42 0.44
CA PHE A 30 12.21 -0.21 1.65
C PHE A 30 12.40 -1.76 1.61
N PRO A 31 13.02 -2.37 2.64
CA PRO A 31 13.60 -3.73 2.55
C PRO A 31 12.56 -4.86 2.64
N ALA A 32 11.27 -4.56 2.57
CA ALA A 32 10.19 -5.53 2.69
C ALA A 32 9.11 -5.29 1.63
N THR A 33 8.47 -6.38 1.18
CA THR A 33 7.27 -6.26 0.35
C THR A 33 6.09 -5.81 1.21
N ILE A 34 5.30 -4.85 0.72
CA ILE A 34 4.11 -4.37 1.42
C ILE A 34 2.87 -4.92 0.70
N LEU A 35 2.10 -5.75 1.40
CA LEU A 35 0.81 -6.27 0.93
C LEU A 35 -0.31 -5.48 1.60
N ILE A 36 -1.15 -4.83 0.79
CA ILE A 36 -2.23 -3.97 1.26
C ILE A 36 -3.57 -4.59 0.89
N VAL A 37 -4.43 -4.80 1.88
CA VAL A 37 -5.81 -5.27 1.71
C VAL A 37 -6.75 -4.19 2.22
N VAL A 38 -7.63 -3.68 1.36
CA VAL A 38 -8.61 -2.64 1.73
C VAL A 38 -10.01 -3.10 1.35
N HIS A 39 -10.96 -2.99 2.29
CA HIS A 39 -12.37 -3.20 2.00
C HIS A 39 -12.87 -2.19 0.96
N LEU A 40 -13.37 -2.70 -0.17
CA LEU A 40 -13.95 -1.91 -1.25
C LEU A 40 -15.27 -2.56 -1.67
N PRO A 41 -16.24 -1.78 -2.18
CA PRO A 41 -17.38 -2.35 -2.90
C PRO A 41 -16.89 -3.20 -4.09
N PRO A 42 -17.68 -4.18 -4.56
CA PRO A 42 -17.32 -5.06 -5.69
C PRO A 42 -17.37 -4.35 -7.05
N THR A 43 -16.92 -3.09 -7.14
CA THR A 43 -16.87 -2.30 -8.37
C THR A 43 -15.82 -2.84 -9.35
N PRO A 44 -16.01 -2.67 -10.67
CA PRO A 44 -14.97 -3.02 -11.65
C PRO A 44 -13.71 -2.18 -11.44
N ILE A 45 -12.55 -2.76 -11.78
CA ILE A 45 -11.16 -2.23 -11.68
C ILE A 45 -10.96 -1.14 -10.62
N SER A 46 -10.40 -1.54 -9.47
CA SER A 46 -10.03 -0.60 -8.41
C SER A 46 -9.01 0.45 -8.89
N ARG A 47 -9.22 1.71 -8.51
CA ARG A 47 -8.23 2.79 -8.71
C ARG A 47 -7.21 2.89 -7.58
N LEU A 48 -7.26 1.99 -6.60
CA LEU A 48 -6.44 2.03 -5.40
C LEU A 48 -4.94 2.09 -5.72
N PRO A 49 -4.39 1.28 -6.66
CA PRO A 49 -2.98 1.39 -7.05
C PRO A 49 -2.59 2.80 -7.48
N LYS A 50 -3.38 3.40 -8.39
CA LYS A 50 -3.15 4.75 -8.91
C LYS A 50 -3.29 5.84 -7.84
N VAL A 51 -4.12 5.64 -6.83
CA VAL A 51 -4.24 6.56 -5.69
C VAL A 51 -3.00 6.46 -4.81
N ILE A 52 -2.58 5.24 -4.45
CA ILE A 52 -1.41 5.01 -3.61
C ILE A 52 -0.14 5.56 -4.27
N SER A 53 0.08 5.31 -5.57
CA SER A 53 1.25 5.81 -6.30
C SER A 53 1.44 7.33 -6.29
N ARG A 54 0.41 8.13 -5.94
CA ARG A 54 0.51 9.60 -5.94
C ARG A 54 1.25 10.15 -4.73
N PHE A 55 1.22 9.45 -3.60
CA PHE A 55 1.69 9.97 -2.31
C PHE A 55 2.84 9.17 -1.72
N ASN A 56 3.34 8.14 -2.40
CA ASN A 56 4.48 7.36 -1.95
C ASN A 56 5.50 7.18 -3.08
N ARG A 57 6.71 6.73 -2.75
CA ARG A 57 7.82 6.58 -3.71
C ARG A 57 8.15 5.12 -4.04
N ILE A 58 7.50 4.16 -3.38
CA ILE A 58 7.68 2.73 -3.62
C ILE A 58 6.90 2.35 -4.89
N TYR A 59 7.42 1.39 -5.66
CA TYR A 59 6.69 0.83 -6.79
C TYR A 59 5.37 0.20 -6.31
N VAL A 60 4.27 0.56 -6.96
CA VAL A 60 2.93 0.02 -6.71
C VAL A 60 2.51 -0.79 -7.93
N ALA A 61 2.20 -2.06 -7.73
CA ALA A 61 1.70 -2.92 -8.79
C ALA A 61 0.30 -2.46 -9.26
N PRO A 62 -0.01 -2.54 -10.56
CA PRO A 62 -1.25 -2.05 -11.16
C PRO A 62 -2.50 -2.86 -10.79
#